data_AF-A0A967BRK5-F1
#
_entry.id   AF-A0A967BRK5-F1
#
_cell.length_a   1.000
_cell.length_b   1.000
_cell.length_c   1.000
_cell.angle_alpha   90.00
_cell.angle_beta   90.00
_cell.angle_gamma   90.00
#
_symmetry.space_group_name_H-M   'P 1'
#
loop_
_entity.id
_entity.type
_entity.pdbx_description
1 polymer ?
#
loop_
_entity_poly.entity_id
_entity_poly.type
_entity_poly.pdbx_seq_one_letter_code
_entity_poly.pdbx_strand_id
1 'polypeptide(L)'
;MKKISHISMDKAMEVKTRYPQVWHHIEQFRLDLRQYIAAIFKEAQEKGLAKSDIDMDVVATIYMNIVNYTFQPEFFLQNNLAPVDTIRIFVRMVTEGIFTEEGVKELKN
;
A
#
# COMPACT_ATOMS: atom_id res chain seq x y z
N MET A 1 4.11 -22.52 -10.69
CA MET A 1 5.03 -22.27 -9.56
C MET A 1 5.13 -20.76 -9.34
N LYS A 2 4.53 -20.24 -8.26
CA LYS A 2 4.52 -18.82 -7.92
C LYS A 2 5.90 -18.49 -7.35
N LYS A 3 6.76 -17.79 -8.10
CA LYS A 3 8.02 -17.23 -7.57
C LYS A 3 7.64 -16.10 -6.60
N ILE A 4 7.47 -16.47 -5.34
CA ILE A 4 7.30 -15.50 -4.25
C ILE A 4 8.72 -15.09 -3.89
N SER A 5 9.13 -13.87 -4.24
CA SER A 5 10.43 -13.35 -3.81
C SER A 5 10.40 -13.21 -2.29
N HIS A 6 11.10 -14.10 -1.58
CA HIS A 6 11.40 -13.95 -0.17
C HIS A 6 12.47 -12.86 0.00
N ILE A 7 12.08 -11.59 -0.18
CA ILE A 7 12.95 -10.48 0.20
C ILE A 7 13.00 -10.50 1.74
N SER A 8 14.15 -10.85 2.30
CA SER A 8 14.40 -10.72 3.73
C SER A 8 14.37 -9.24 4.10
N MET A 9 13.56 -8.89 5.09
CA MET A 9 13.47 -7.52 5.58
C MET A 9 14.76 -7.09 6.28
N ASP A 10 15.53 -8.02 6.85
CA ASP A 10 16.88 -7.76 7.36
C ASP A 10 17.83 -7.33 6.24
N LYS A 11 17.78 -7.99 5.07
CA LYS A 11 18.56 -7.57 3.90
C LYS A 11 18.11 -6.22 3.37
N ALA A 12 16.80 -5.96 3.36
CA ALA A 12 16.28 -4.65 2.97
C ALA A 12 16.73 -3.54 3.95
N MET A 13 16.76 -3.84 5.25
CA MET A 13 17.31 -2.97 6.29
C MET A 13 18.80 -2.72 6.08
N GLU A 14 19.56 -3.74 5.72
CA GLU A 14 20.97 -3.62 5.40
C GLU A 14 21.20 -2.68 4.21
N VAL A 15 20.41 -2.81 3.14
CA VAL A 15 20.47 -1.89 2.00
C VAL A 15 20.17 -0.45 2.44
N LYS A 16 19.10 -0.27 3.21
CA LYS A 16 18.69 1.05 3.73
C LYS A 16 19.77 1.73 4.56
N THR A 17 20.42 0.98 5.43
CA THR A 17 21.41 1.50 6.40
C THR A 17 22.81 1.65 5.80
N ARG A 18 23.27 0.69 5.00
CA ARG A 18 24.64 0.68 4.46
C ARG A 18 24.77 1.37 3.11
N TYR A 19 23.68 1.49 2.35
CA TYR A 19 23.67 2.08 1.01
C TYR A 19 22.54 3.11 0.86
N PRO A 20 22.55 4.20 1.66
CA PRO A 20 21.47 5.19 1.70
C PRO A 20 21.20 5.85 0.34
N GLN A 21 22.21 5.99 -0.51
CA GLN A 21 22.05 6.49 -1.88
C GLN A 21 21.21 5.54 -2.74
N VAL A 22 21.40 4.22 -2.60
CA VAL A 22 20.60 3.20 -3.30
C VAL A 22 19.17 3.21 -2.75
N TRP A 23 19.03 3.29 -1.42
CA TRP A 23 17.72 3.39 -0.78
C TRP A 23 16.94 4.62 -1.25
N HIS A 24 17.60 5.77 -1.36
CA HIS A 24 16.99 6.99 -1.88
C HIS A 24 16.42 6.80 -3.29
N HIS A 25 17.10 6.07 -4.17
CA HIS A 25 16.58 5.79 -5.52
C HIS A 25 15.31 4.90 -5.47
N ILE A 26 15.26 3.94 -4.54
CA ILE A 26 14.06 3.12 -4.31
C ILE A 26 12.90 3.99 -3.82
N GLU A 27 13.16 4.92 -2.91
CA GLU A 27 12.15 5.85 -2.41
C GLU A 27 11.65 6.82 -3.48
N GLN A 28 12.54 7.36 -4.32
CA GLN A 28 12.15 8.20 -5.45
C GLN A 28 11.26 7.44 -6.44
N PHE A 29 11.64 6.21 -6.80
CA PHE A 29 10.80 5.36 -7.65
C PHE A 29 9.38 5.17 -7.09
N ARG A 30 9.25 5.00 -5.76
CA ARG A 30 7.93 4.86 -5.12
C ARG A 30 7.14 6.17 -5.11
N LEU A 31 7.80 7.31 -4.95
CA LEU A 31 7.16 8.63 -5.03
C LEU A 31 6.61 8.89 -6.44
N ASP A 32 7.38 8.54 -7.47
CA ASP A 32 6.99 8.69 -8.87
C ASP A 32 5.76 7.85 -9.23
N LEU A 33 5.50 6.74 -8.51
CA LEU A 33 4.30 5.92 -8.70
C LEU A 33 3.00 6.63 -8.29
N ARG A 34 3.05 7.66 -7.42
CA ARG A 34 1.84 8.33 -6.91
C ARG A 34 0.98 8.89 -8.04
N GLN A 35 1.60 9.55 -9.02
CA GLN A 35 0.86 10.16 -10.14
C GLN A 35 0.14 9.10 -10.99
N TYR A 36 0.75 7.92 -11.16
CA TYR A 36 0.15 6.82 -11.90
C TYR A 36 -1.04 6.21 -11.14
N ILE A 37 -0.93 6.08 -9.81
CA ILE A 37 -2.02 5.56 -8.97
C ILE A 37 -3.23 6.50 -9.00
N ALA A 38 -3.00 7.82 -8.92
CA ALA A 38 -4.07 8.81 -9.05
C ALA A 38 -4.77 8.71 -10.42
N ALA A 39 -4.01 8.57 -11.51
CA ALA A 39 -4.57 8.38 -12.84
C ALA A 39 -5.41 7.09 -12.95
N ILE A 40 -4.93 5.98 -12.39
CA ILE A 40 -5.66 4.70 -12.37
C ILE A 40 -6.99 4.83 -11.63
N PHE A 41 -7.01 5.48 -10.47
CA PHE A 41 -8.25 5.65 -9.71
C PHE A 41 -9.25 6.57 -10.41
N LYS A 42 -8.78 7.64 -11.06
CA LYS A 42 -9.62 8.51 -11.90
C LYS A 42 -10.21 7.74 -13.08
N GLU A 43 -9.40 6.99 -13.82
CA GLU A 43 -9.87 6.18 -14.95
C GLU A 43 -10.90 5.13 -14.48
N ALA A 44 -10.68 4.50 -13.33
CA ALA A 44 -11.65 3.57 -12.74
C ALA A 44 -12.97 4.28 -12.40
N GLN A 45 -12.93 5.50 -11.88
CA GLN A 45 -14.11 6.30 -11.58
C GLN A 45 -14.87 6.70 -12.86
N GLU A 46 -14.17 7.15 -13.90
CA GLU A 46 -14.75 7.48 -15.20
C GLU A 46 -15.46 6.29 -15.86
N LYS A 47 -14.92 5.07 -15.64
CA LYS A 47 -15.51 3.82 -16.12
C LYS A 47 -16.63 3.27 -15.22
N GLY A 48 -16.97 3.94 -14.13
CA GLY A 48 -17.97 3.48 -13.17
C GLY A 48 -17.53 2.27 -12.33
N LEU A 49 -16.22 1.99 -12.27
CA LEU A 49 -15.62 0.90 -11.48
C LEU A 49 -15.23 1.34 -10.06
N ALA A 50 -15.17 2.66 -9.82
CA ALA A 50 -14.95 3.26 -8.51
C ALA A 50 -16.10 4.22 -8.17
N LYS A 51 -16.27 4.50 -6.87
CA LYS A 51 -17.34 5.37 -6.36
C LYS A 51 -17.24 6.78 -6.92
N SER A 52 -18.34 7.34 -7.42
CA SER A 52 -18.38 8.67 -8.03
C SER A 52 -18.42 9.83 -7.03
N ASP A 53 -18.71 9.56 -5.76
CA ASP A 53 -18.86 10.54 -4.68
C ASP A 53 -17.58 10.74 -3.84
N ILE A 54 -16.45 10.17 -4.28
CA ILE A 54 -15.17 10.24 -3.58
C ILE A 54 -14.12 10.92 -4.47
N ASP A 55 -13.33 11.82 -3.90
CA ASP A 55 -12.19 12.45 -4.57
C ASP A 55 -11.02 11.45 -4.71
N MET A 56 -10.73 11.06 -5.95
CA MET A 56 -9.69 10.06 -6.25
C MET A 56 -8.26 10.58 -6.03
N ASP A 57 -8.02 11.89 -6.06
CA ASP A 57 -6.71 12.46 -5.71
C ASP A 57 -6.45 12.36 -4.21
N VAL A 58 -7.48 12.58 -3.40
CA VAL A 58 -7.43 12.37 -1.94
C VAL A 58 -7.20 10.89 -1.63
N VAL A 59 -7.93 9.97 -2.29
CA VAL A 59 -7.74 8.53 -2.12
C VAL A 59 -6.32 8.10 -2.49
N ALA A 60 -5.80 8.53 -3.65
CA ALA A 60 -4.45 8.20 -4.08
C ALA A 60 -3.39 8.73 -3.10
N THR A 61 -3.59 9.92 -2.55
CA THR A 61 -2.70 10.50 -1.54
C THR A 61 -2.66 9.65 -0.27
N ILE A 62 -3.83 9.28 0.26
CA ILE A 62 -3.95 8.44 1.46
C ILE A 62 -3.34 7.06 1.19
N TYR A 63 -3.71 6.42 0.09
CA TYR A 63 -3.21 5.10 -0.31
C TYR A 63 -1.68 5.08 -0.37
N MET A 64 -1.09 6.05 -1.08
CA MET A 64 0.37 6.13 -1.21
C MET A 64 1.07 6.42 0.11
N ASN A 65 0.48 7.21 1.00
CA ASN A 65 1.04 7.42 2.34
C ASN A 65 1.04 6.12 3.15
N ILE A 66 -0.06 5.36 3.14
CA ILE A 66 -0.11 4.05 3.82
C ILE A 66 0.97 3.12 3.27
N VAL A 67 1.12 3.06 1.93
CA VAL A 67 2.15 2.26 1.29
C VAL A 67 3.55 2.72 1.73
N ASN A 68 3.82 4.03 1.68
CA ASN A 68 5.12 4.61 2.02
C ASN A 68 5.56 4.32 3.45
N TYR A 69 4.64 4.32 4.42
CA TYR A 69 4.96 4.01 5.81
C TYR A 69 4.98 2.49 6.11
N THR A 70 4.00 1.73 5.60
CA THR A 70 3.85 0.30 5.90
C THR A 70 4.94 -0.54 5.25
N PHE A 71 5.35 -0.22 4.02
CA PHE A 71 6.34 -1.02 3.29
C PHE A 71 7.77 -0.52 3.50
N GLN A 72 8.12 -0.21 4.76
CA GLN A 72 9.48 0.07 5.21
C GLN A 72 10.04 -1.17 5.91
N PRO A 73 11.34 -1.49 5.79
CA PRO A 73 11.92 -2.66 6.45
C PRO A 73 11.67 -2.68 7.96
N GLU A 74 11.77 -1.52 8.62
CA GLU A 74 11.53 -1.32 10.05
C GLU A 74 10.13 -1.78 10.46
N PHE A 75 9.12 -1.45 9.67
CA PHE A 75 7.72 -1.75 9.97
C PHE A 75 7.51 -3.27 10.11
N PHE A 76 8.07 -4.05 9.18
CA PHE A 76 7.95 -5.51 9.21
C PHE A 76 8.70 -6.13 10.38
N LEU A 77 9.93 -5.67 10.62
CA LEU A 77 10.78 -6.21 11.68
C LEU A 77 10.21 -5.89 13.07
N GLN A 78 9.75 -4.65 13.29
CA GLN A 78 9.22 -4.21 14.58
C GLN A 78 7.87 -4.85 14.92
N ASN A 79 7.03 -5.10 13.91
CA ASN A 79 5.70 -5.69 14.12
C ASN A 79 5.68 -7.21 13.94
N ASN A 80 6.84 -7.84 13.66
CA ASN A 80 6.96 -9.27 13.35
C ASN A 80 5.97 -9.74 12.27
N LEU A 81 5.88 -8.98 11.18
CA LEU A 81 4.94 -9.23 10.08
C LEU A 81 5.65 -9.84 8.86
N ALA A 82 5.02 -10.84 8.26
CA ALA A 82 5.48 -11.42 7.01
C ALA A 82 5.06 -10.53 5.81
N PRO A 83 6.00 -10.03 4.99
CA PRO A 83 5.69 -9.09 3.90
C PRO A 83 4.60 -9.59 2.94
N VAL A 84 4.63 -10.86 2.58
CA VAL A 84 3.67 -11.48 1.64
C VAL A 84 2.26 -11.49 2.22
N ASP A 85 2.12 -11.77 3.51
CA ASP A 85 0.82 -11.78 4.18
C ASP A 85 0.29 -10.37 4.37
N THR A 86 1.15 -9.42 4.74
CA THR A 86 0.80 -8.00 4.85
C THR A 86 0.33 -7.41 3.52
N ILE A 87 1.02 -7.68 2.41
CA ILE A 87 0.58 -7.25 1.07
C ILE A 87 -0.80 -7.82 0.75
N ARG A 88 -1.00 -9.13 1.00
CA ARG A 88 -2.28 -9.79 0.73
C ARG A 88 -3.43 -9.18 1.54
N ILE A 89 -3.21 -8.94 2.83
CA ILE A 89 -4.22 -8.35 3.72
C ILE A 89 -4.48 -6.89 3.34
N PHE A 90 -3.44 -6.12 3.03
CA PHE A 90 -3.56 -4.73 2.61
C PHE A 90 -4.41 -4.58 1.35
N VAL A 91 -4.15 -5.41 0.33
CA VAL A 91 -4.96 -5.42 -0.90
C VAL A 91 -6.43 -5.69 -0.58
N ARG A 92 -6.71 -6.75 0.21
CA ARG A 92 -8.09 -7.06 0.61
C ARG A 92 -8.76 -5.93 1.38
N MET A 93 -8.07 -5.32 2.34
CA MET A 93 -8.59 -4.20 3.11
C MET A 93 -8.96 -3.01 2.22
N VAL A 94 -8.16 -2.73 1.18
CA VAL A 94 -8.45 -1.63 0.25
C VAL A 94 -9.60 -1.97 -0.71
N THR A 95 -9.71 -3.22 -1.17
CA THR A 95 -10.72 -3.62 -2.17
C THR A 95 -12.04 -4.08 -1.56
N GLU A 96 -12.01 -4.70 -0.39
CA GLU A 96 -13.15 -5.33 0.29
C GLU A 96 -13.59 -4.54 1.54
N GLY A 97 -12.75 -3.65 2.07
CA GLY A 97 -12.95 -3.04 3.38
C GLY A 97 -12.53 -3.97 4.53
N ILE A 98 -12.74 -3.52 5.78
CA ILE A 98 -12.38 -4.27 7.00
C ILE A 98 -13.62 -4.89 7.66
N PHE A 99 -14.71 -4.12 7.72
CA PHE A 99 -15.92 -4.52 8.44
C PHE A 99 -16.87 -5.31 7.55
N THR A 100 -17.60 -6.23 8.17
CA THR A 100 -18.76 -6.88 7.54
C THR A 100 -19.89 -5.88 7.32
N GLU A 101 -20.87 -6.24 6.50
CA GLU A 101 -22.06 -5.41 6.28
C GLU A 101 -22.79 -5.08 7.60
N GLU A 102 -22.94 -6.07 8.49
CA GLU A 102 -23.51 -5.86 9.83
C GLU A 102 -22.66 -4.91 10.68
N GLY A 103 -21.33 -5.06 10.65
CA GLY A 103 -20.43 -4.14 11.35
C GLY A 103 -20.54 -2.70 10.84
N VAL A 104 -20.76 -2.49 9.54
CA VAL A 104 -21.00 -1.15 8.97
C VAL A 104 -22.34 -0.56 9.42
N LYS A 105 -23.38 -1.38 9.63
CA LYS A 105 -24.68 -0.91 10.15
C LYS A 105 -24.55 -0.40 11.58
N GLU A 106 -23.86 -1.15 12.44
CA GLU A 106 -23.64 -0.76 13.84
C GLU A 106 -22.86 0.56 13.98
N LEU A 107 -21.94 0.87 13.05
CA LEU A 107 -21.17 2.13 13.04
C LEU A 107 -21.98 3.36 12.59
N LYS A 108 -23.14 3.16 11.95
CA LYS A 108 -23.99 4.25 11.43
C LYS A 108 -25.12 4.63 12.40
N ASN A 109 -25.28 3.89 13.48
CA ASN A 109 -26.21 4.16 14.58
C ASN A 109 -25.57 5.07 15.62
#